data_AF-A0A420QFB5-F1
#
_entry.id   AF-A0A420QFB5-F1
#
_cell.length_a   1.000
_cell.length_b   1.000
_cell.length_c   1.000
_cell.angle_alpha   90.00
_cell.angle_beta   90.00
_cell.angle_gamma   90.00
#
_symmetry.space_group_name_H-M   'P 1'
#
loop_
_entity.id
_entity.type
_entity.pdbx_description
1 polymer ?
#
loop_
_entity_poly.entity_id
_entity_poly.type
_entity_poly.pdbx_seq_one_letter_code
_entity_poly.pdbx_strand_id
1 'polypeptide(L)' 'MRNVLMHNGRISGIADRENSGWFSDYWEYTKAHYVTKLHKRWLAVVNRIFEIFGDFTLDLEIERRLWEYCF' A
#
# COMPACT_ATOMS: atom_id res chain seq x y z
N MET A 1 -0.76 -6.26 8.51
CA MET A 1 -1.35 -7.17 7.51
C MET A 1 -2.04 -8.33 8.20
N ARG A 2 -3.37 -8.28 8.36
CA ARG A 2 -4.17 -9.39 8.90
C ARG A 2 -5.30 -9.83 7.95
N ASN A 3 -5.37 -9.23 6.75
CA ASN A 3 -6.50 -9.39 5.82
C ASN A 3 -6.17 -10.31 4.62
N VAL A 4 -4.92 -10.77 4.51
CA VAL A 4 -4.51 -11.76 3.51
C VAL A 4 -4.30 -13.10 4.21
N LEU A 5 -5.10 -14.08 3.84
CA LEU A 5 -5.02 -15.44 4.36
C LEU A 5 -4.05 -16.25 3.48
N MET A 6 -3.16 -17.01 4.13
CA MET A 6 -2.27 -17.97 3.47
C MET A 6 -2.57 -19.38 3.95
N HIS A 7 -2.58 -20.32 3.01
CA HIS A 7 -2.66 -21.75 3.27
C HIS A 7 -1.62 -22.48 2.41
N ASN A 8 -0.74 -23.26 3.05
CA ASN A 8 0.33 -24.01 2.39
C ASN A 8 1.20 -23.18 1.41
N GLY A 9 1.56 -21.95 1.82
CA GLY A 9 2.39 -21.06 1.01
C GLY A 9 1.67 -20.41 -0.19
N ARG A 10 0.37 -20.65 -0.34
CA ARG A 10 -0.48 -20.00 -1.36
C ARG A 10 -1.46 -19.05 -0.70
N ILE A 11 -1.83 -17.98 -1.40
CA ILE A 11 -2.89 -17.08 -0.97
C ILE A 11 -4.21 -17.86 -1.03
N SER A 12 -4.86 -18.02 0.12
CA SER A 12 -6.12 -18.76 0.25
C SER A 12 -7.35 -17.85 0.23
N GLY A 13 -7.17 -16.55 0.47
CA GLY A 13 -8.24 -15.58 0.39
C GLY A 13 -7.83 -14.19 0.86
N ILE A 14 -8.65 -13.21 0.50
CA ILE A 14 -8.59 -11.85 1.01
C ILE A 14 -9.85 -11.64 1.84
N ALA A 15 -9.67 -11.44 3.15
CA ALA A 15 -10.72 -11.11 4.09
C ALA A 15 -10.85 -9.58 4.18
N ASP A 16 -11.91 -9.10 4.85
CA ASP A 16 -12.11 -7.67 5.13
C ASP A 16 -12.32 -6.83 3.86
N ARG A 17 -13.44 -7.11 3.16
CA ARG A 17 -13.87 -6.39 1.95
C ARG A 17 -14.77 -5.19 2.21
N GLU A 18 -15.05 -4.86 3.47
CA GLU A 18 -16.02 -3.80 3.81
C GLU A 18 -15.57 -2.41 3.31
N ASN A 19 -14.25 -2.18 3.24
CA ASN A 19 -13.64 -0.99 2.65
C ASN A 19 -13.17 -1.18 1.19
N SER A 20 -13.58 -2.25 0.52
CA SER A 20 -13.26 -2.47 -0.90
C SER A 20 -14.18 -1.65 -1.79
N GLY A 21 -13.60 -0.96 -2.77
CA GLY A 21 -14.33 -0.14 -3.72
C GLY A 21 -13.47 0.20 -4.93
N TRP A 22 -14.04 0.91 -5.89
CA TRP A 22 -13.30 1.45 -7.02
C TRP A 22 -12.51 2.69 -6.58
N PHE A 23 -11.25 2.47 -6.26
CA PHE A 23 -10.29 3.52 -5.92
C PHE A 23 -9.16 3.53 -6.96
N SER A 24 -8.43 4.65 -7.04
CA SER A 24 -7.22 4.74 -7.87
C SER A 24 -6.16 3.74 -7.40
N ASP A 25 -5.31 3.26 -8.31
CA ASP A 25 -4.18 2.38 -7.99
C ASP A 25 -3.26 3.00 -6.91
N TYR A 26 -3.19 4.33 -6.86
CA TYR A 26 -2.47 5.07 -5.82
C TYR A 26 -2.97 4.76 -4.40
N TRP A 27 -4.26 4.47 -4.22
CA TRP A 27 -4.86 4.20 -2.92
C TRP A 27 -4.24 2.98 -2.22
N GLU A 28 -3.96 1.93 -2.99
CA GLU A 28 -3.34 0.73 -2.43
C GLU A 28 -1.84 0.94 -2.19
N TYR A 29 -1.18 1.72 -3.04
CA TYR A 29 0.21 2.11 -2.87
C TYR A 29 0.42 2.93 -1.59
N THR A 30 -0.31 4.03 -1.40
CA THR A 30 -0.15 4.88 -0.20
C THR A 30 -0.52 4.15 1.09
N LYS A 31 -1.57 3.32 1.09
CA LYS A 31 -1.90 2.47 2.25
C LYS A 31 -0.78 1.49 2.60
N ALA A 32 -0.14 0.86 1.61
CA ALA A 32 0.97 -0.06 1.86
C ALA A 32 2.17 0.65 2.52
N HIS A 33 2.45 1.89 2.09
CA HIS A 33 3.46 2.77 2.70
C HIS A 33 3.06 3.24 4.09
N TYR A 34 1.78 3.53 4.34
CA TYR A 34 1.27 3.99 5.62
C TYR A 34 1.25 2.89 6.70
N VAL A 35 0.79 1.69 6.35
CA VAL A 35 0.63 0.58 7.31
C VAL A 35 1.98 0.03 7.76
N THR A 36 3.01 0.10 6.90
CA THR A 36 4.29 -0.56 7.15
C THR A 36 5.49 0.37 6.93
N LYS A 37 5.43 1.58 7.52
CA LYS A 37 6.44 2.65 7.37
C LYS A 37 7.89 2.23 7.66
N LEU A 38 8.11 1.24 8.54
CA LEU A 38 9.45 0.90 9.05
C LEU A 38 10.10 -0.31 8.36
N HIS A 39 9.36 -1.16 7.65
CA HIS A 39 9.94 -2.35 7.03
C HIS A 39 10.48 -2.02 5.63
N LYS A 40 11.75 -1.59 5.55
CA LYS A 40 12.42 -1.22 4.29
C LYS A 40 12.34 -2.29 3.20
N ARG A 41 12.48 -3.57 3.55
CA ARG A 41 12.35 -4.69 2.60
C ARG A 41 10.95 -4.78 2.02
N TRP A 42 9.92 -4.52 2.82
CA TRP A 42 8.53 -4.50 2.36
C TRP A 42 8.28 -3.32 1.43
N LEU A 43 8.75 -2.12 1.79
CA LEU A 43 8.61 -0.93 0.94
C LEU A 43 9.28 -1.10 -0.42
N ALA A 44 10.45 -1.75 -0.48
CA ALA A 44 11.11 -2.06 -1.74
C ALA A 44 10.28 -3.01 -2.63
N VAL A 45 9.61 -4.01 -2.02
CA VAL A 45 8.72 -4.92 -2.74
C VAL A 45 7.49 -4.18 -3.27
N VAL A 46 6.88 -3.32 -2.44
CA VAL A 46 5.73 -2.48 -2.84
C VAL A 46 6.11 -1.61 -4.03
N ASN A 47 7.21 -0.85 -3.95
CA ASN A 47 7.65 0.00 -5.05
C ASN A 47 7.84 -0.78 -6.35
N ARG A 48 8.55 -1.92 -6.28
CA ARG A 48 8.78 -2.78 -7.45
C ARG A 48 7.49 -3.33 -8.07
N ILE A 49 6.50 -3.71 -7.25
CA ILE A 49 5.22 -4.22 -7.76
C ILE A 49 4.43 -3.11 -8.42
N PHE A 50 4.45 -1.90 -7.86
CA PHE A 50 3.64 -0.78 -8.34
C PHE A 50 4.24 -0.02 -9.53
N GLU A 51 5.52 -0.23 -9.86
CA GLU A 51 6.17 0.33 -11.07
C GLU A 51 5.37 0.08 -12.36
N ILE A 52 4.61 -1.03 -12.45
CA ILE A 52 3.79 -1.34 -13.64
C ILE A 52 2.58 -0.40 -13.81
N PHE A 53 2.14 0.25 -12.73
CA PHE A 53 0.98 1.16 -12.71
C PHE A 53 1.39 2.63 -12.85
N GLY A 54 2.69 2.94 -12.68
CA GLY A 54 3.23 4.29 -12.81
C GLY A 54 4.20 4.67 -11.69
N ASP A 55 4.68 5.91 -11.75
CA ASP A 55 5.49 6.50 -10.67
C ASP A 55 4.60 7.30 -9.72
N PHE A 56 4.46 6.78 -8.49
CA PHE A 56 3.68 7.39 -7.41
C PHE A 56 4.57 8.02 -6.32
N THR A 57 5.88 8.14 -6.56
CA THR A 57 6.81 8.65 -5.54
C THR A 57 6.56 10.12 -5.21
N LEU A 58 6.25 10.93 -6.22
CA LEU A 58 5.93 12.34 -6.06
C LEU A 58 4.62 12.54 -5.28
N ASP A 59 3.56 11.81 -5.63
CA ASP A 59 2.27 11.88 -4.94
C ASP A 59 2.41 11.52 -3.46
N LEU A 60 3.20 10.48 -3.16
CA LEU A 60 3.48 10.06 -1.78
C LEU A 60 4.28 11.11 -1.00
N GLU A 61 5.23 11.80 -1.64
CA GLU A 61 5.99 12.89 -1.01
C GLU A 61 5.08 14.08 -0.70
N ILE A 62 4.22 14.46 -1.64
CA ILE A 62 3.23 15.54 -1.47
C ILE A 62 2.29 15.22 -0.32
N GLU A 63 1.75 14.00 -0.27
CA GLU A 63 0.86 13.56 0.81
C GLU A 63 1.54 13.64 2.18
N ARG A 64 2.80 13.17 2.29
CA ARG A 64 3.56 13.25 3.55
C ARG A 64 3.77 14.69 4.03
N ARG A 65 4.12 15.60 3.11
CA ARG A 65 4.27 17.03 3.43
C ARG A 65 2.96 17.67 3.85
N LEU A 66 1.85 17.31 3.19
CA LEU A 66 0.52 17.75 3.58
C LEU A 66 0.18 17.35 5.02
N TRP A 67 0.57 16.14 5.43
CA TRP A 67 0.31 15.68 6.78
C TRP A 67 1.12 16.44 7.83
N GLU A 68 2.40 16.74 7.55
CA GLU A 68 3.25 17.58 8.41
C GLU A 68 2.73 19.01 8.54
N TYR A 69 2.03 19.51 7.53
CA TYR A 69 1.41 20.83 7.56
C TYR A 69 0.10 20.85 8.35
N CYS A 70 -0.69 19.78 8.25
CA CYS A 70 -2.03 19.69 8.84
C CYS A 70 -2.03 19.15 10.28
N PHE A 71 -0.99 18.47 10.73
CA PHE A 71 -0.88 17.82 12.05
C PHE A 71 0.51 18.00 12.66
#